data_AF-A0A539DQE5-F1
#
_entry.id   AF-A0A539DQE5-F1
#
_cell.length_a   1.000
_cell.length_b   1.000
_cell.length_c   1.000
_cell.angle_alpha   90.00
_cell.angle_beta   90.00
_cell.angle_gamma   90.00
#
_symmetry.space_group_name_H-M   'P 1'
#
loop_
_entity.id
_entity.type
_entity.pdbx_description
1 polymer ?
#
loop_
_entity_poly.entity_id
_entity_poly.type
_entity_poly.pdbx_seq_one_letter_code
_entity_poly.pdbx_strand_id
1 'polypeptide(L)'
;FAKQRFAAPRVALDRLEPKLQRWAAQRLAPKILVANQTRVIEAVIDRTGEWLPSVPTITCIPRAHAGNDDHDGDGAKDLDGVFAVLASPAASEWVRHHAAGSGLSATSLRLSPALLAAIPLP
;
A
#
# COMPACT_ATOMS: atom_id res chain seq x y z
N PHE A 1 7.85 -17.26 -7.41
CA PHE A 1 8.86 -16.86 -6.40
C PHE A 1 10.03 -17.81 -6.51
N ALA A 2 11.29 -17.34 -6.46
CA ALA A 2 12.47 -18.21 -6.53
C ALA A 2 12.45 -19.26 -7.68
N LYS A 3 12.04 -18.84 -8.90
CA LYS A 3 11.87 -19.71 -10.08
C LYS A 3 10.82 -20.83 -9.95
N GLN A 4 10.00 -20.81 -8.90
CA GLN A 4 8.89 -21.73 -8.69
C GLN A 4 7.54 -21.02 -8.85
N ARG A 5 6.58 -21.73 -9.47
CA ARG A 5 5.21 -21.27 -9.64
C ARG A 5 4.38 -21.70 -8.43
N PHE A 6 3.73 -20.74 -7.79
CA PHE A 6 2.77 -20.98 -6.72
C PHE A 6 1.42 -20.40 -7.16
N ALA A 7 0.33 -21.13 -6.91
CA ALA A 7 -1.01 -20.65 -7.24
C ALA A 7 -1.53 -19.66 -6.18
N ALA A 8 -1.32 -19.96 -4.91
CA ALA A 8 -1.73 -19.13 -3.78
C ALA A 8 -0.68 -19.24 -2.66
N PRO A 9 0.52 -18.63 -2.82
CA PRO A 9 1.56 -18.72 -1.80
C PRO A 9 1.06 -18.15 -0.47
N ARG A 10 1.45 -18.81 0.63
CA ARG A 10 1.15 -18.40 2.01
C ARG A 10 2.43 -18.46 2.83
N VAL A 11 2.52 -17.61 3.83
CA VAL A 11 3.64 -17.59 4.78
C VAL A 11 3.22 -18.33 6.04
N ALA A 12 3.98 -19.36 6.42
CA ALA A 12 3.80 -20.04 7.70
C ALA A 12 4.39 -19.15 8.82
N LEU A 13 3.54 -18.38 9.50
CA LEU A 13 3.96 -17.34 10.45
C LEU A 13 4.72 -17.91 11.65
N ASP A 14 4.30 -19.06 12.14
CA ASP A 14 4.91 -19.82 13.23
C ASP A 14 6.35 -20.26 12.93
N ARG A 15 6.70 -20.38 11.65
CA ARG A 15 8.03 -20.77 11.17
C ARG A 15 8.97 -19.59 10.89
N LEU A 16 8.50 -18.36 11.07
CA LEU A 16 9.33 -17.16 10.90
C LEU A 16 10.19 -16.92 12.15
N GLU A 17 11.34 -16.29 11.98
CA GLU A 17 12.12 -15.77 13.11
C GLU A 17 11.31 -14.72 13.89
N PRO A 18 11.54 -14.54 15.21
CA PRO A 18 10.74 -13.63 16.04
C PRO A 18 10.65 -12.18 15.52
N LYS A 19 11.71 -11.67 14.88
CA LYS A 19 11.71 -10.35 14.26
C LYS A 19 10.72 -10.28 13.09
N LEU A 20 10.68 -11.31 12.26
CA LEU A 20 9.79 -11.41 11.12
C LEU A 20 8.35 -11.68 11.54
N GLN A 21 8.12 -12.39 12.65
CA GLN A 21 6.79 -12.53 13.24
C GLN A 21 6.21 -11.18 13.66
N ARG A 22 6.99 -10.34 14.36
CA ARG A 22 6.57 -8.98 14.73
C ARG A 22 6.30 -8.09 13.51
N TRP A 23 7.18 -8.16 12.52
CA TRP A 23 6.95 -7.47 11.25
C TRP A 23 5.66 -7.93 10.57
N ALA A 24 5.43 -9.24 10.50
CA ALA A 24 4.21 -9.80 9.90
C ALA A 24 2.97 -9.34 10.67
N ALA A 25 2.99 -9.37 12.01
CA ALA A 25 1.89 -8.89 12.83
C ALA A 25 1.54 -7.41 12.55
N GLN A 26 2.54 -6.55 12.41
CA GLN A 26 2.33 -5.13 12.04
C GLN A 26 1.80 -4.96 10.60
N ARG A 27 2.09 -5.94 9.73
CA ARG A 27 1.65 -5.94 8.33
C ARG A 27 0.39 -6.76 8.10
N LEU A 28 -0.19 -7.43 9.09
CA LEU A 28 -1.45 -8.17 8.94
C LEU A 28 -2.59 -7.33 9.53
N ALA A 29 -3.04 -6.35 8.76
CA ALA A 29 -4.05 -5.36 9.14
C ALA A 29 -4.70 -4.78 7.87
N PRO A 30 -5.95 -4.30 7.90
CA PRO A 30 -6.54 -3.67 6.72
C PRO A 30 -5.66 -2.52 6.16
N LYS A 31 -5.38 -2.54 4.85
CA LYS A 31 -4.41 -1.62 4.23
C LYS A 31 -4.64 -1.44 2.73
N ILE A 32 -3.97 -0.44 2.16
CA ILE A 32 -3.79 -0.31 0.71
C ILE A 32 -2.32 -0.58 0.39
N LEU A 33 -2.07 -1.45 -0.59
CA LEU A 33 -0.75 -1.70 -1.15
C LEU A 33 -0.62 -0.93 -2.45
N VAL A 34 0.46 -0.16 -2.60
CA VAL A 34 0.74 0.65 -3.79
C VAL A 34 2.05 0.19 -4.40
N ALA A 35 2.04 -0.07 -5.71
CA ALA A 35 3.25 -0.39 -6.45
C ALA A 35 4.21 0.82 -6.44
N ASN A 36 5.48 0.60 -6.15
CA ASN A 36 6.42 1.70 -5.96
C ASN A 36 6.82 2.40 -7.27
N GLN A 37 6.76 1.68 -8.40
CA GLN A 37 7.26 2.17 -9.67
C GLN A 37 6.46 1.66 -10.86
N THR A 38 5.60 2.51 -11.40
CA THR A 38 4.63 2.19 -12.46
C THR A 38 4.36 3.44 -13.31
N ARG A 39 3.58 3.32 -14.40
CA ARG A 39 3.20 4.47 -15.25
C ARG A 39 2.10 5.34 -14.65
N VAL A 40 1.25 4.72 -13.85
CA VAL A 40 0.13 5.31 -13.10
C VAL A 40 0.20 4.81 -11.66
N ILE A 41 -0.53 5.40 -10.74
CA ILE A 41 -0.63 4.82 -9.39
C ILE A 41 -1.40 3.50 -9.51
N GLU A 42 -0.73 2.39 -9.20
CA GLU A 42 -1.34 1.06 -9.13
C GLU A 42 -1.49 0.68 -7.67
N ALA A 43 -2.74 0.57 -7.21
CA ALA A 43 -3.08 0.31 -5.82
C ALA A 43 -4.08 -0.86 -5.71
N VAL A 44 -4.04 -1.57 -4.59
CA VAL A 44 -5.02 -2.62 -4.24
C VAL A 44 -5.33 -2.57 -2.75
N ILE A 45 -6.61 -2.81 -2.40
CA ILE A 45 -7.05 -2.87 -1.01
C ILE A 45 -6.97 -4.31 -0.49
N ASP A 46 -6.25 -4.50 0.60
CA ASP A 46 -6.33 -5.68 1.46
C ASP A 46 -7.30 -5.35 2.61
N ARG A 47 -8.58 -5.68 2.42
CA ARG A 47 -9.66 -5.34 3.37
C ARG A 47 -9.62 -6.17 4.65
N THR A 48 -9.18 -7.41 4.54
CA THR A 48 -9.14 -8.37 5.65
C THR A 48 -7.83 -8.31 6.42
N GLY A 49 -6.80 -7.67 5.85
CA GLY A 49 -5.50 -7.54 6.49
C GLY A 49 -4.68 -8.82 6.45
N GLU A 50 -4.90 -9.66 5.44
CA GLU A 50 -4.31 -11.01 5.37
C GLU A 50 -3.06 -11.06 4.48
N TRP A 51 -2.66 -9.93 3.88
CA TRP A 51 -1.62 -9.92 2.84
C TRP A 51 -0.29 -9.40 3.37
N LEU A 52 0.76 -10.19 3.11
CA LEU A 52 2.15 -9.79 3.34
C LEU A 52 2.82 -9.40 2.00
N PRO A 53 3.47 -8.22 1.92
CA PRO A 53 4.15 -7.83 0.70
C PRO A 53 5.41 -8.66 0.47
N SER A 54 5.51 -9.31 -0.70
CA SER A 54 6.69 -10.10 -1.10
C SER A 54 7.70 -9.31 -1.95
N VAL A 55 7.32 -8.14 -2.44
CA VAL A 55 8.14 -7.24 -3.25
C VAL A 55 8.03 -5.82 -2.69
N PRO A 56 8.97 -4.91 -3.01
CA PRO A 56 8.88 -3.53 -2.58
C PRO A 56 7.55 -2.89 -3.00
N THR A 57 6.73 -2.56 -2.00
CA THR A 57 5.45 -1.86 -2.12
C THR A 57 5.38 -0.79 -1.04
N ILE A 58 4.66 0.28 -1.31
CA ILE A 58 4.30 1.25 -0.27
C ILE A 58 3.02 0.75 0.38
N THR A 59 2.95 0.83 1.71
CA THR A 59 1.77 0.44 2.49
C THR A 59 1.12 1.69 3.05
N CYS A 60 -0.15 1.90 2.73
CA CYS A 60 -0.98 2.95 3.31
C CYS A 60 -1.94 2.31 4.32
N ILE A 61 -1.86 2.73 5.57
CA ILE A 61 -2.70 2.27 6.67
C ILE A 61 -3.42 3.50 7.21
N PRO A 62 -4.75 3.62 7.08
CA PRO A 62 -5.45 4.77 7.62
C PRO A 62 -5.40 4.78 9.15
N ARG A 63 -5.45 5.98 9.74
CA ARG A 63 -5.24 6.16 11.19
C ARG A 63 -6.24 5.38 12.04
N ALA A 64 -7.48 5.24 11.59
CA ALA A 64 -8.51 4.44 12.27
C ALA A 64 -8.12 2.96 12.46
N HIS A 65 -7.19 2.44 11.64
CA HIS A 65 -6.71 1.04 11.71
C HIS A 65 -5.31 0.91 12.33
N ALA A 66 -4.69 2.03 12.76
CA ALA A 66 -3.31 2.04 13.28
C ALA A 66 -3.22 1.79 14.80
N GLY A 67 -4.35 1.74 15.52
CA GLY A 67 -4.46 1.32 16.92
C GLY A 67 -4.76 2.45 17.93
N ASN A 68 -5.67 2.13 18.87
CA ASN A 68 -6.03 2.81 20.14
C ASN A 68 -6.83 4.11 20.14
N ASP A 69 -7.37 4.59 19.01
CA ASP A 69 -8.34 5.67 19.04
C ASP A 69 -9.76 5.08 18.88
N ASP A 70 -10.57 5.16 19.95
CA ASP A 70 -12.01 4.83 20.00
C ASP A 70 -12.80 5.81 19.11
N HIS A 71 -12.60 5.74 17.79
CA HIS A 71 -13.42 6.44 16.82
C HIS A 71 -14.36 5.46 16.15
N ASP A 72 -15.61 5.53 16.63
CA ASP A 72 -16.85 4.97 16.13
C ASP A 72 -16.80 4.52 14.66
N GLY A 73 -16.60 3.22 14.46
CA GLY A 73 -17.32 2.44 13.44
C GLY A 73 -17.05 2.70 11.95
N ASP A 74 -16.17 3.61 11.54
CA ASP A 74 -16.07 3.99 10.11
C ASP A 74 -14.69 3.86 9.44
N GLY A 75 -13.79 3.06 10.02
CA GLY A 75 -12.49 2.82 9.40
C GLY A 75 -12.56 2.21 7.99
N ALA A 76 -13.61 1.45 7.68
CA ALA A 76 -13.80 0.88 6.34
C ALA A 76 -14.05 1.96 5.27
N LYS A 77 -14.80 3.02 5.60
CA LYS A 77 -15.02 4.14 4.66
C LYS A 77 -13.77 4.97 4.43
N ASP A 78 -12.88 5.05 5.42
CA ASP A 78 -11.57 5.71 5.28
C ASP A 78 -10.67 4.99 4.25
N LEU A 79 -10.60 3.65 4.29
CA LEU A 79 -9.87 2.86 3.29
C LEU A 79 -10.43 3.05 1.87
N ASP A 80 -11.75 3.01 1.71
CA ASP A 80 -12.39 3.14 0.40
C ASP A 80 -12.24 4.54 -0.18
N GLY A 81 -12.36 5.58 0.65
CA GLY A 81 -12.13 6.97 0.24
C GLY A 81 -10.70 7.20 -0.23
N VAL A 82 -9.71 6.77 0.57
CA VAL A 82 -8.29 6.87 0.19
C VAL A 82 -8.00 6.08 -1.07
N PHE A 83 -8.52 4.85 -1.19
CA PHE A 83 -8.33 4.05 -2.40
C PHE A 83 -8.93 4.72 -3.64
N ALA A 84 -10.13 5.28 -3.53
CA ALA A 84 -10.78 5.97 -4.65
C ALA A 84 -9.93 7.14 -5.16
N VAL A 85 -9.32 7.92 -4.25
CA VAL A 85 -8.38 8.98 -4.63
C VAL A 85 -7.14 8.40 -5.31
N LEU A 86 -6.48 7.42 -4.70
CA LEU A 86 -5.25 6.83 -5.23
C LEU A 86 -5.46 6.15 -6.60
N ALA A 87 -6.60 5.51 -6.80
CA ALA A 87 -6.97 4.87 -8.06
C ALA A 87 -7.43 5.87 -9.14
N SER A 88 -7.59 7.15 -8.81
CA SER A 88 -8.06 8.15 -9.76
C SER A 88 -6.98 8.55 -10.77
N PRO A 89 -7.36 8.83 -12.04
CA PRO A 89 -6.44 9.43 -13.01
C PRO A 89 -5.89 10.78 -12.55
N ALA A 90 -6.69 11.54 -11.78
CA ALA A 90 -6.31 12.84 -11.24
C ALA A 90 -5.14 12.73 -10.26
N ALA A 91 -5.13 11.73 -9.37
CA ALA A 91 -3.99 11.50 -8.48
C ALA A 91 -2.72 11.13 -9.25
N SER A 92 -2.84 10.30 -10.29
CA SER A 92 -1.70 9.97 -11.16
C SER A 92 -1.15 11.19 -11.90
N GLU A 93 -2.01 12.10 -12.36
CA GLU A 93 -1.60 13.36 -12.99
C GLU A 93 -0.95 14.31 -11.99
N TRP A 94 -1.54 14.45 -10.80
CA TRP A 94 -0.96 15.23 -9.72
C TRP A 94 0.46 14.75 -9.40
N VAL A 95 0.65 13.44 -9.24
CA VAL A 95 1.98 12.85 -9.00
C VAL A 95 2.94 13.12 -10.16
N ARG A 96 2.49 13.01 -11.42
CA ARG A 96 3.33 13.35 -12.58
C ARG A 96 3.84 14.77 -12.51
N HIS A 97 2.97 15.72 -12.18
CA HIS A 97 3.34 17.13 -12.06
C HIS A 97 4.37 17.38 -10.95
N HIS A 98 4.30 16.65 -9.84
CA HIS A 98 5.13 16.86 -8.65
C HIS A 98 6.41 16.00 -8.61
N ALA A 99 6.52 14.97 -9.45
CA ALA A 99 7.64 14.02 -9.42
C ALA A 99 8.21 13.65 -10.81
N ALA A 100 7.90 14.43 -11.85
CA ALA A 100 8.45 14.25 -13.19
C ALA A 100 9.98 14.10 -13.17
N GLY A 101 10.49 13.12 -13.93
CA GLY A 101 11.94 12.90 -14.11
C GLY A 101 12.66 12.12 -12.99
N SER A 102 11.96 11.64 -11.95
CA SER A 102 12.55 10.89 -10.84
C SER A 102 12.55 9.35 -11.01
N GLY A 103 11.93 8.85 -12.09
CA GLY A 103 11.82 7.42 -12.41
C GLY A 103 12.98 6.88 -13.25
N LEU A 104 13.12 5.54 -13.30
CA LEU A 104 14.11 4.86 -14.16
C LEU A 104 13.82 5.03 -15.67
N SER A 105 12.70 5.65 -16.03
CA SER A 105 12.40 6.09 -17.39
C SER A 105 11.57 7.37 -17.35
N ALA A 106 11.58 8.12 -18.46
CA ALA A 106 10.80 9.36 -18.61
C ALA A 106 9.27 9.17 -18.45
N THR A 107 8.80 7.92 -18.48
CA THR A 107 7.37 7.58 -18.37
C THR A 107 7.01 6.87 -17.07
N SER A 108 7.98 6.65 -16.19
CA SER A 108 7.79 5.98 -14.91
C SER A 108 7.59 7.00 -13.81
N LEU A 109 6.53 6.81 -13.03
CA LEU A 109 6.37 7.44 -11.73
C LEU A 109 7.20 6.67 -10.71
N ARG A 110 8.05 7.36 -9.96
CA ARG A 110 8.70 6.80 -8.78
C ARG A 110 7.99 7.35 -7.56
N LEU A 111 7.22 6.49 -6.91
CA LEU A 111 6.44 6.88 -5.75
C LEU A 111 7.34 6.88 -4.51
N SER A 112 6.99 7.73 -3.55
CA SER A 112 7.56 7.68 -2.20
C SER A 112 6.41 7.82 -1.20
N PRO A 113 6.57 7.31 0.04
CA PRO A 113 5.55 7.49 1.06
C PRO A 113 5.18 8.96 1.30
N ALA A 114 6.18 9.85 1.30
CA ALA A 114 5.97 11.29 1.48
C ALA A 114 5.17 11.92 0.32
N LEU A 115 5.48 11.52 -0.92
CA LEU A 115 4.76 12.02 -2.09
C LEU A 115 3.31 11.54 -2.11
N LEU A 116 3.07 10.26 -1.79
CA LEU A 116 1.71 9.72 -1.70
C LEU A 116 0.89 10.39 -0.60
N ALA A 117 1.50 10.66 0.56
CA ALA A 117 0.84 11.34 1.68
C ALA A 117 0.51 12.82 1.39
N ALA A 118 1.12 13.42 0.37
CA ALA A 118 0.87 14.80 -0.04
C ALA A 118 -0.28 14.94 -1.06
N ILE A 119 -0.83 13.82 -1.56
CA ILE A 119 -1.99 13.85 -2.45
C ILE A 119 -3.20 14.38 -1.66
N PRO A 120 -3.89 15.43 -2.14
CA PRO A 120 -5.07 15.95 -1.45
C PRO A 120 -6.18 14.90 -1.37
N LEU A 121 -6.76 14.74 -0.18
CA LEU A 121 -7.99 13.97 0.05
C LEU A 121 -9.19 14.94 0.05
N PRO A 122 -10.39 14.50 -0.39
CA PRO A 122 -11.61 15.30 -0.41
C PRO A 122 -12.13 15.67 0.99
#